data_AF-A0A502XCJ7-F1
#
_entry.id   AF-A0A502XCJ7-F1
#
_cell.length_a   1.000
_cell.length_b   1.000
_cell.length_c   1.000
_cell.angle_alpha   90.00
_cell.angle_beta   90.00
_cell.angle_gamma   90.00
#
_symmetry.space_group_name_H-M   'P 1'
#
loop_
_entity.id
_entity.type
_entity.pdbx_description
1 polymer ?
#
loop_
_entity_poly.entity_id
_entity_poly.type
_entity_poly.pdbx_seq_one_letter_code
_entity_poly.pdbx_strand_id
1 'polypeptide(L)' 'YAPRGLSREEAARYIGVGSTLFDEMVADGRMPKPKRINSRAVWDRVALDIAFTSLPDKDSRLQELLERSRREVEKR' A
#
# COMPACT_ATOMS: atom_id res chain seq x y z
N TYR A 1 10.98 -10.35 -16.77
CA TYR A 1 11.12 -9.28 -15.75
C TYR A 1 10.00 -8.27 -15.96
N ALA A 2 9.31 -7.83 -14.92
CA ALA A 2 8.23 -6.85 -15.07
C ALA A 2 8.79 -5.47 -15.42
N PRO A 3 8.18 -4.72 -16.37
CA PRO A 3 8.61 -3.37 -16.69
C PRO A 3 8.51 -2.45 -15.48
N ARG A 4 9.23 -1.32 -15.50
CA ARG A 4 9.24 -0.37 -14.38
C ARG A 4 7.89 0.34 -14.23
N GLY A 5 7.26 0.69 -15.35
CA GLY A 5 5.93 1.29 -15.41
C GLY A 5 4.88 0.22 -15.66
N LEU A 6 3.86 0.18 -14.80
CA LEU A 6 2.76 -0.79 -14.86
C LEU A 6 1.44 -0.08 -15.14
N SER A 7 0.57 -0.71 -15.93
CA SER A 7 -0.85 -0.33 -16.01
C SER A 7 -1.55 -0.60 -14.68
N ARG A 8 -2.81 -0.16 -14.56
CA ARG A 8 -3.65 -0.46 -13.39
C ARG A 8 -3.77 -1.96 -13.13
N GLU A 9 -4.06 -2.73 -14.17
CA GLU A 9 -4.24 -4.18 -14.09
C GLU A 9 -2.93 -4.91 -13.77
N GLU A 10 -1.81 -4.43 -14.32
CA GLU A 10 -0.49 -4.97 -14.03
C GLU A 10 -0.06 -4.66 -12.59
N ALA A 11 -0.31 -3.44 -12.10
CA ALA A 11 0.00 -3.03 -10.73
C ALA A 11 -0.80 -3.83 -9.69
N ALA A 12 -2.10 -4.01 -9.94
CA ALA A 12 -2.95 -4.84 -9.09
C ALA A 12 -2.46 -6.30 -9.05
N ARG A 13 -2.18 -6.88 -10.22
CA ARG A 13 -1.61 -8.24 -10.32
C ARG A 13 -0.26 -8.35 -9.63
N TYR A 14 0.59 -7.33 -9.74
CA TYR A 14 1.93 -7.31 -9.17
C TYR A 14 1.91 -7.45 -7.64
N ILE A 15 0.98 -6.79 -6.97
CA ILE A 15 0.81 -6.91 -5.50
C ILE A 15 -0.19 -8.01 -5.09
N GLY A 16 -0.67 -8.82 -6.05
CA GLY A 16 -1.53 -9.98 -5.79
C GLY A 16 -2.99 -9.68 -5.45
N VAL A 17 -3.55 -8.54 -5.89
CA VAL A 17 -4.94 -8.15 -5.61
C VAL A 17 -5.77 -7.93 -6.88
N GLY A 18 -7.10 -7.91 -6.71
CA GLY A 18 -8.03 -7.49 -7.77
C GLY A 18 -7.96 -5.98 -8.03
N SER A 19 -8.32 -5.55 -9.24
CA SER A 19 -8.18 -4.15 -9.65
C SER A 19 -9.09 -3.17 -8.90
N THR A 20 -10.29 -3.61 -8.48
CA THR A 20 -11.17 -2.81 -7.61
C THR A 20 -10.54 -2.55 -6.24
N LEU A 21 -10.00 -3.59 -5.59
CA LEU A 21 -9.31 -3.43 -4.31
C LEU A 21 -8.05 -2.57 -4.46
N PHE A 22 -7.33 -2.70 -5.57
CA PHE A 22 -6.18 -1.83 -5.85
C PHE A 22 -6.58 -0.36 -5.91
N ASP A 23 -7.69 -0.01 -6.57
CA ASP A 23 -8.17 1.36 -6.61
C ASP A 23 -8.55 1.88 -5.21
N GLU A 24 -9.18 1.05 -4.38
CA GLU A 24 -9.49 1.39 -2.99
C GLU A 24 -8.20 1.67 -2.19
N MET A 25 -7.18 0.81 -2.33
CA MET A 25 -5.87 1.01 -1.71
C MET A 25 -5.17 2.28 -2.19
N VAL A 26 -5.34 2.66 -3.45
CA VAL A 26 -4.81 3.93 -3.97
C VAL A 26 -5.60 5.12 -3.43
N ALA A 27 -6.92 4.98 -3.28
CA ALA A 27 -7.80 6.02 -2.77
C ALA A 27 -7.59 6.29 -1.27
N ASP A 28 -7.40 5.24 -0.47
CA ASP A 28 -7.15 5.35 0.98
C ASP A 28 -5.69 5.59 1.36
N GLY A 29 -4.79 5.58 0.37
CA GLY A 29 -3.37 5.92 0.54
C GLY A 29 -2.47 4.75 0.94
N ARG A 30 -2.97 3.52 0.99
CA ARG A 30 -2.15 2.30 1.15
C ARG A 30 -1.24 2.04 -0.05
N MET A 31 -1.62 2.48 -1.24
CA MET A 31 -0.85 2.37 -2.48
C MET A 31 -0.56 3.74 -3.10
N PRO A 32 0.54 3.89 -3.85
CA PRO A 32 0.91 5.16 -4.46
C PRO A 32 -0.08 5.56 -5.55
N LYS A 33 -0.28 6.87 -5.72
CA LYS A 33 -1.03 7.42 -6.85
C LYS A 33 -0.26 7.21 -8.17
N PRO A 34 -0.95 7.01 -9.30
CA PRO A 34 -0.29 6.84 -10.59
C PRO A 34 0.43 8.11 -11.03
N LYS A 35 1.50 7.94 -11.80
CA LYS A 35 2.06 9.01 -12.62
C LYS A 35 1.17 9.18 -13.86
N ARG A 36 0.84 10.44 -14.19
CA ARG A 36 0.14 10.79 -15.42
C ARG A 36 1.17 11.05 -16.51
N ILE A 37 1.22 10.18 -17.52
CA ILE A 37 2.07 10.32 -18.70
C ILE A 37 1.13 10.48 -19.89
N ASN A 38 0.95 11.73 -20.34
CA ASN A 38 -0.13 12.11 -21.25
C ASN A 38 -1.49 11.63 -20.71
N SER A 39 -2.21 10.81 -21.47
CA SER A 39 -3.50 10.23 -21.07
C SER A 39 -3.39 8.95 -20.23
N ARG A 40 -2.18 8.38 -20.07
CA ARG A 40 -2.00 7.11 -19.38
C ARG A 40 -1.69 7.30 -17.89
N ALA A 41 -2.34 6.49 -17.06
CA ALA A 41 -1.97 6.31 -15.66
C ALA A 41 -0.98 5.14 -15.57
N VAL A 42 0.21 5.40 -15.04
CA VAL A 42 1.28 4.40 -14.92
C VAL A 42 1.78 4.38 -13.48
N TRP A 43 1.87 3.19 -12.89
CA TRP A 43 2.43 2.98 -11.57
C TRP A 43 3.89 2.58 -11.66
N ASP A 44 4.71 3.17 -10.81
CA ASP A 44 6.11 2.78 -10.67
C ASP A 44 6.19 1.53 -9.78
N ARG A 45 6.75 0.45 -10.32
CA ARG A 45 6.91 -0.83 -9.62
C ARG A 45 7.64 -0.70 -8.27
N VAL A 46 8.67 0.13 -8.16
CA VAL A 46 9.39 0.30 -6.89
C VAL A 46 8.60 1.15 -5.90
N ALA A 47 7.80 2.09 -6.38
CA ALA A 47 6.87 2.78 -5.48
C ALA A 47 5.84 1.80 -4.89
N LEU A 48 5.37 0.84 -5.70
CA LEU A 48 4.53 -0.25 -5.21
C LEU A 48 5.27 -1.12 -4.20
N ASP A 49 6.51 -1.53 -4.47
CA ASP A 49 7.33 -2.32 -3.54
C ASP A 49 7.48 -1.63 -2.17
N ILE A 50 7.81 -0.33 -2.17
CA ILE A 50 7.98 0.48 -0.95
C ILE A 50 6.66 0.58 -0.18
N ALA A 51 5.56 0.90 -0.86
CA ALA A 51 4.25 1.04 -0.24
C ALA A 51 3.76 -0.30 0.34
N PHE A 52 3.93 -1.39 -0.42
CA PHE A 52 3.54 -2.73 0.00
C PHE A 52 4.32 -3.19 1.23
N THR A 53 5.64 -2.96 1.24
CA THR A 53 6.52 -3.23 2.40
C THR A 53 6.09 -2.45 3.64
N SER A 54 5.44 -1.29 3.47
CA SER A 54 5.01 -0.43 4.58
C SER A 54 3.62 -0.79 5.12
N LEU A 55 2.92 -1.75 4.51
CA LEU A 55 1.61 -2.18 5.01
C LEU A 55 1.77 -2.85 6.38
N PRO A 56 0.83 -2.63 7.32
CA PRO A 56 0.88 -3.29 8.61
C PRO A 56 0.64 -4.79 8.48
N ASP A 57 1.48 -5.60 9.12
CA ASP A 57 1.20 -7.02 9.32
C ASP A 57 0.00 -7.20 10.26
N LYS A 58 -0.90 -8.14 9.95
CA LYS A 58 -2.08 -8.44 10.77
C LYS A 58 -1.74 -8.82 12.22
N ASP A 59 -0.54 -9.35 12.45
CA ASP A 59 -0.10 -9.87 13.75
C ASP A 59 1.13 -9.14 14.28
N SER A 60 1.22 -7.82 14.09
CA SER A 60 2.25 -7.04 14.77
C SER A 60 1.93 -6.96 16.26
N ARG A 61 2.41 -7.96 17.04
CA ARG A 61 2.42 -7.93 18.51
C ARG A 61 2.98 -6.61 19.07
N LEU A 62 3.85 -5.95 18.31
CA LEU A 62 4.35 -4.61 18.60
C LEU A 62 3.24 -3.55 18.57
N GLN A 63 2.34 -3.56 17.58
CA GLN A 63 1.20 -2.63 17.53
C GLN A 63 0.28 -2.83 18.73
N GLU A 64 -0.05 -4.08 19.07
CA GLU A 64 -0.85 -4.39 20.26
C GLU A 64 -0.18 -3.88 21.55
N LEU A 65 1.14 -4.10 21.69
CA LEU A 65 1.92 -3.64 22.84
C LEU A 65 2.00 -2.11 22.92
N LEU A 66 2.19 -1.42 21.79
CA LEU A 66 2.20 0.04 21.72
C LEU A 66 0.84 0.63 22.10
N GLU A 67 -0.25 0.09 21.56
CA GLU A 67 -1.59 0.52 21.94
C GLU A 67 -1.90 0.26 23.42
N ARG A 68 -1.45 -0.88 23.96
CA ARG A 68 -1.59 -1.19 25.39
C ARG A 68 -0.82 -0.20 26.25
N SER A 69 0.44 0.08 25.92
CA SER A 69 1.27 1.03 26.65
C SER A 69 0.68 2.44 26.65
N ARG A 70 0.15 2.90 25.51
CA ARG A 70 -0.52 4.21 25.40
C ARG A 70 -1.74 4.32 26.32
N ARG A 71 -2.57 3.25 26.37
CA ARG A 71 -3.75 3.18 27.24
C ARG A 71 -3.42 3.18 28.74
N GLU A 72 -2.26 2.67 29.14
CA GLU A 72 -1.82 2.66 30.54
C GLU A 72 -1.29 4.04 30.99
N VAL A 73 -0.70 4.82 30.07
CA VAL A 73 -0.24 6.20 30.34
C VAL A 73 -1.42 7.17 30.49
N GLU A 74 -2.44 7.08 29.63
CA GLU A 74 -3.62 7.96 29.69
C GLU A 74 -4.51 7.73 30.93
N LYS A 75 -4.33 6.60 31.64
CA LYS A 75 -5.06 6.27 32.88
C LYS A 75 -4.36 6.71 34.17
N ARG A 76 -3.11 7.21 34.09
CA ARG A 76 -2.35 7.73 35.22
C ARG A 76 -2.42 9.25 35.28
#